data_AF-A0A0J1FNL4-F1
#
_entry.id   AF-A0A0J1FNL4-F1
#
_cell.length_a   1.000
_cell.length_b   1.000
_cell.length_c   1.000
_cell.angle_alpha   90.00
_cell.angle_beta   90.00
_cell.angle_gamma   90.00
#
_symmetry.space_group_name_H-M   'P 1'
#
loop_
_entity.id
_entity.type
_entity.pdbx_description
1 polymer ?
#
loop_
_entity_poly.entity_id
_entity_poly.type
_entity_poly.pdbx_seq_one_letter_code
_entity_poly.pdbx_strand_id
1 'polypeptide(L)' 'MKQDEVLGLIESLRSQLVKLAQYKSLNDPEVINLSQRLDSYLTLYHNIMSNFVS' A
#
# COMPACT_ATOMS: atom_id res chain seq x y z
N MET A 1 13.10 7.91 -1.22
CA MET A 1 12.41 7.28 -2.36
C MET A 1 11.84 8.38 -3.23
N LYS A 2 11.90 8.19 -4.55
CA LYS A 2 11.19 9.04 -5.50
C LYS A 2 9.70 8.70 -5.46
N GLN A 3 8.87 9.67 -5.82
CA GLN A 3 7.41 9.51 -5.87
C GLN A 3 6.98 8.28 -6.68
N ASP A 4 7.58 8.09 -7.85
CA ASP A 4 7.24 6.98 -8.76
C ASP A 4 7.58 5.62 -8.17
N GLU A 5 8.63 5.53 -7.35
CA GLU A 5 9.00 4.29 -6.65
C GLU A 5 7.96 3.94 -5.60
N VAL A 6 7.46 4.93 -4.85
CA VAL A 6 6.41 4.73 -3.85
C VAL A 6 5.11 4.30 -4.53
N LEU A 7 4.75 4.95 -5.65
CA LEU A 7 3.57 4.60 -6.43
C LEU A 7 3.65 3.16 -6.97
N GLY A 8 4.81 2.75 -7.48
CA GLY A 8 5.04 1.38 -7.95
C GLY A 8 4.89 0.34 -6.85
N LEU A 9 5.38 0.63 -5.64
CA LEU A 9 5.18 -0.26 -4.49
C LEU A 9 3.72 -0.32 -4.05
N ILE A 10 2.99 0.81 -4.03
CA ILE A 10 1.56 0.86 -3.72
C ILE A 10 0.78 -0.04 -4.69
N GLU A 11 1.03 0.10 -6.00
CA GLU A 11 0.37 -0.72 -7.02
C GLU A 11 0.67 -2.21 -6.85
N SER A 12 1.93 -2.56 -6.59
CA SER A 12 2.33 -3.94 -6.35
C SER A 12 1.65 -4.55 -5.12
N LEU A 13 1.60 -3.81 -4.01
CA LEU A 13 0.94 -4.23 -2.78
C LEU A 13 -0.58 -4.36 -2.96
N ARG A 14 -1.21 -3.41 -3.69
CA ARG A 14 -2.64 -3.49 -4.02
C ARG A 14 -2.96 -4.73 -4.84
N SER A 15 -2.15 -5.03 -5.86
CA SER A 15 -2.33 -6.23 -6.69
C SER A 15 -2.21 -7.51 -5.87
N GLN A 16 -1.22 -7.58 -4.97
CA GLN A 16 -1.05 -8.72 -4.06
C GLN A 16 -2.23 -8.87 -3.10
N LEU A 17 -2.73 -7.76 -2.53
CA LEU A 17 -3.85 -7.79 -1.59
C LEU A 17 -5.15 -8.27 -2.24
N VAL A 18 -5.44 -7.80 -3.47
CA VAL A 18 -6.59 -8.27 -4.25
C VAL A 18 -6.49 -9.77 -4.52
N LYS A 19 -5.32 -10.26 -4.93
CA LYS A 19 -5.12 -11.71 -5.15
C LYS A 19 -5.27 -12.49 -3.85
N LEU A 20 -4.69 -12.03 -2.75
CA LEU A 20 -4.73 -12.73 -1.47
C LEU A 20 -6.16 -12.82 -0.91
N ALA A 21 -6.94 -11.74 -1.01
CA ALA A 21 -8.32 -11.68 -0.55
C ALA A 21 -9.30 -12.53 -1.39
N GLN A 22 -8.89 -13.03 -2.56
CA GLN A 22 -9.67 -14.02 -3.31
C GLN A 22 -9.63 -15.42 -2.68
N TYR A 23 -8.56 -15.74 -1.95
CA TYR A 23 -8.32 -17.07 -1.39
C TYR A 23 -8.37 -17.09 0.14
N LYS A 24 -8.28 -15.93 0.78
CA LYS A 24 -8.22 -15.79 2.22
C LYS A 24 -9.30 -14.84 2.73
N SER A 25 -9.74 -15.11 3.95
CA SER A 25 -10.66 -14.21 4.66
C SER A 25 -9.99 -12.87 4.95
N LEU A 26 -10.78 -11.80 5.01
CA LEU A 26 -10.28 -10.45 5.31
C LEU A 26 -9.68 -10.31 6.73
N ASN A 27 -10.01 -11.24 7.63
CA ASN A 27 -9.42 -11.31 8.97
C ASN A 27 -8.19 -12.23 9.05
N ASP A 28 -7.74 -12.81 7.92
CA ASP A 28 -6.50 -13.59 7.89
C ASP A 28 -5.30 -12.68 8.23
N PRO A 29 -4.39 -13.10 9.13
CA PRO A 29 -3.26 -12.27 9.53
C PRO A 29 -2.37 -11.78 8.39
N GLU A 30 -2.25 -12.56 7.31
CA GLU A 30 -1.46 -12.17 6.13
C GLU A 30 -2.16 -11.06 5.34
N VAL A 31 -3.50 -11.15 5.20
CA VAL A 31 -4.31 -10.11 4.56
C VAL A 31 -4.24 -8.81 5.37
N ILE A 32 -4.35 -8.90 6.70
CA ILE A 32 -4.24 -7.74 7.60
C ILE A 32 -2.86 -7.10 7.49
N ASN A 33 -1.78 -7.88 7.56
CA ASN A 33 -0.42 -7.36 7.48
C ASN A 33 -0.17 -6.64 6.14
N LEU A 34 -0.60 -7.27 5.04
CA LEU A 34 -0.44 -6.68 3.71
C LEU A 34 -1.24 -5.39 3.55
N SER A 35 -2.45 -5.32 4.12
CA SER A 35 -3.27 -4.10 4.17
C SER A 35 -2.56 -2.98 4.95
N GLN A 36 -2.02 -3.29 6.13
CA GLN A 36 -1.32 -2.30 6.97
C GLN A 36 -0.05 -1.76 6.28
N ARG A 37 0.66 -2.61 5.54
CA ARG A 37 1.81 -2.19 4.73
C ARG A 37 1.38 -1.28 3.60
N LEU A 38 0.30 -1.60 2.89
CA LEU A 38 -0.25 -0.75 1.84
C LEU A 38 -0.63 0.64 2.39
N ASP A 39 -1.32 0.68 3.53
CA ASP A 39 -1.71 1.94 4.19
C ASP A 39 -0.48 2.80 4.57
N SER A 40 0.58 2.17 5.07
CA SER A 40 1.82 2.88 5.41
C SER A 40 2.46 3.56 4.19
N TYR A 41 2.45 2.90 3.03
CA TYR A 41 2.97 3.49 1.78
C TYR A 41 2.03 4.57 1.21
N LEU A 42 0.71 4.42 1.36
CA LEU A 42 -0.25 5.48 1.00
C LEU A 42 -0.02 6.74 1.84
N THR A 43 0.17 6.60 3.16
CA THR A 43 0.55 7.72 4.03
C THR A 43 1.88 8.35 3.60
N LEU A 44 2.90 7.54 3.29
CA LEU A 44 4.18 8.04 2.79
C LEU A 44 4.01 8.84 1.50
N TYR A 45 3.22 8.34 0.55
CA TYR A 45 2.94 9.03 -0.72
C TYR A 45 2.22 10.36 -0.49
N HIS A 46 1.20 10.37 0.38
CA HIS A 46 0.50 11.61 0.74
C HIS A 46 1.42 12.64 1.38
N ASN A 47 2.33 12.21 2.26
CA ASN A 47 3.31 13.11 2.88
C ASN A 47 4.29 13.69 1.85
N ILE A 48 4.76 12.86 0.91
CA ILE A 48 5.61 13.33 -0.20
C ILE A 48 4.89 14.39 -1.03
N MET A 49 3.60 14.16 -1.34
CA MET A 49 2.77 15.11 -2.10
C MET A 49 2.47 16.39 -1.32
N SER A 50 2.11 16.28 -0.05
CA SER A 50 1.77 17.44 0.79
C SER A 50 2.99 18.34 1.03
N ASN A 51 4.18 17.76 1.17
CA ASN A 51 5.43 18.50 1.31
C ASN A 51 5.88 19.20 0.01
N PHE A 52 5.25 18.89 -1.14
CA PHE A 52 5.53 19.54 -2.42
C PHE A 52 4.64 20.77 -2.67
N VAL A 53 3.56 20.93 -1.88
CA VAL A 53 2.57 22.01 -2.00
C VAL A 53 2.77 23.09 -0.91
N SER A 54 3.85 22.98 -0.12
CA SER A 54 4.22 23.95 0.93
C SER A 54 5.44 24.78 0.53
#